data_AF-A0A2M7TJM0-F1
#
_entry.id   AF-A0A2M7TJM0-F1
#
_cell.length_a   1.000
_cell.length_b   1.000
_cell.length_c   1.000
_cell.angle_alpha   90.00
_cell.angle_beta   90.00
_cell.angle_gamma   90.00
#
_symmetry.space_group_name_H-M   'P 1'
#
loop_
_entity.id
_entity.type
_entity.pdbx_description
1 polymer ?
#
loop_
_entity_poly.entity_id
_entity_poly.type
_entity_poly.pdbx_seq_one_letter_code
_entity_poly.pdbx_strand_id
1 'polypeptide(L)'
;MQKNVIVTRIILVLLVFVVFNLVKVMVQTYSASSRTNTLEGEVSGLKTQYKELEQEKAYRQTAEYVEKEARDRLQLVKQGETVVVIEEVPTDPLVGKEVASELTQPVVLQWKGLLSAGSLN
;
A
#
# COMPACT_ATOMS: atom_id res chain seq x y z
N MET A 1 18.88 -73.74 1.74
CA MET A 1 18.96 -72.40 2.38
C MET A 1 19.41 -71.29 1.42
N GLN A 2 20.43 -71.51 0.58
CA GLN A 2 20.98 -70.50 -0.36
C GLN A 2 19.97 -69.93 -1.38
N LYS A 3 19.03 -70.76 -1.88
CA LYS A 3 18.01 -70.33 -2.85
C LYS A 3 17.08 -69.24 -2.29
N ASN A 4 16.73 -69.31 -1.01
CA ASN A 4 15.83 -68.35 -0.37
C ASN A 4 16.51 -66.98 -0.22
N VAL A 5 17.82 -66.97 0.07
CA VAL A 5 18.60 -65.72 0.17
C VAL A 5 18.68 -65.00 -1.18
N ILE A 6 18.81 -65.75 -2.28
CA ILE A 6 18.80 -65.18 -3.64
C ILE A 6 17.42 -64.59 -3.95
N VAL A 7 16.34 -65.33 -3.65
CA VAL A 7 14.96 -64.85 -3.86
C VAL A 7 14.68 -63.59 -3.04
N THR A 8 15.09 -63.54 -1.77
CA THR A 8 14.93 -62.33 -0.94
C THR A 8 15.67 -61.13 -1.51
N ARG A 9 16.89 -61.31 -2.05
CA ARG A 9 17.65 -60.23 -2.68
C ARG A 9 16.97 -59.71 -3.96
N ILE A 10 16.42 -60.59 -4.78
CA ILE A 10 15.68 -60.22 -6.00
C ILE A 10 14.44 -59.40 -5.64
N ILE A 11 13.68 -59.83 -4.64
CA ILE A 11 12.49 -59.11 -4.16
C ILE A 11 12.87 -57.72 -3.64
N LEU A 12 13.98 -57.60 -2.92
CA LEU A 12 14.45 -56.33 -2.37
C LEU A 12 14.83 -55.34 -3.50
N VAL A 13 15.53 -55.81 -4.53
CA VAL A 13 15.86 -54.99 -5.71
C VAL A 13 14.59 -54.55 -6.45
N LEU A 14 13.62 -55.44 -6.61
CA LEU A 14 12.35 -55.14 -7.26
C LEU A 14 11.55 -54.09 -6.47
N LEU A 15 11.54 -54.20 -5.15
CA LEU A 15 10.89 -53.22 -4.27
C LEU A 15 11.53 -51.83 -4.38
N VAL A 16 12.87 -51.76 -4.37
CA VAL A 16 13.59 -50.50 -4.59
C VAL A 16 13.27 -49.90 -5.97
N PHE A 17 13.21 -50.73 -7.01
CA PHE A 17 12.86 -50.30 -8.36
C PHE A 17 11.44 -49.72 -8.44
N VAL A 18 10.47 -50.35 -7.78
CA VAL A 18 9.08 -49.87 -7.72
C VAL A 18 9.00 -48.53 -6.99
N VAL A 19 9.64 -48.41 -5.82
CA VAL A 19 9.68 -47.15 -5.06
C VAL A 19 10.31 -46.03 -5.89
N PHE A 20 11.42 -46.31 -6.58
CA PHE A 20 12.09 -45.33 -7.43
C PHE A 20 11.19 -44.82 -8.58
N ASN A 21 10.46 -45.72 -9.23
CA ASN A 21 9.48 -45.33 -10.26
C ASN A 21 8.33 -44.50 -9.67
N LEU A 22 7.81 -44.88 -8.50
CA LEU A 22 6.76 -44.13 -7.83
C LEU A 22 7.18 -42.70 -7.49
N VAL A 23 8.39 -42.54 -6.94
CA VAL A 23 8.96 -41.21 -6.63
C VAL A 23 9.13 -40.39 -7.90
N LYS A 24 9.63 -40.98 -8.99
CA LYS A 24 9.79 -40.30 -10.28
C LYS A 24 8.45 -39.83 -10.84
N VAL A 25 7.43 -40.68 -10.80
CA VAL A 25 6.07 -40.34 -11.24
C VAL A 25 5.52 -39.22 -10.36
N MET A 26 5.63 -39.32 -9.04
CA MET A 26 5.10 -38.30 -8.13
C MET A 26 5.76 -36.92 -8.31
N VAL A 27 7.08 -36.87 -8.53
CA VAL A 27 7.81 -35.63 -8.86
C VAL A 27 7.34 -35.05 -10.19
N GLN A 28 7.14 -35.89 -11.22
CA GLN A 28 6.60 -35.42 -12.51
C GLN A 28 5.18 -34.86 -12.37
N THR A 29 4.29 -35.54 -11.65
CA THR A 29 2.91 -35.08 -11.43
C THR A 29 2.86 -33.78 -10.63
N TYR A 30 3.73 -33.62 -9.62
CA TYR A 30 3.83 -32.37 -8.86
C TYR A 30 4.33 -31.21 -9.71
N SER A 31 5.31 -31.46 -10.59
CA SER A 31 5.85 -30.44 -11.51
C SER A 31 4.86 -30.03 -12.61
N ALA A 32 3.95 -30.93 -13.00
CA ALA A 32 2.89 -30.61 -13.96
C ALA A 32 1.79 -29.76 -13.32
N SER A 33 1.42 -30.06 -12.07
CA SER A 33 0.39 -29.32 -11.31
C SER A 33 0.84 -27.92 -10.88
N SER A 34 2.12 -27.75 -10.53
CA SER A 34 2.65 -26.41 -10.22
C SER A 34 2.63 -25.48 -11.44
N ARG A 35 2.85 -26.03 -12.63
CA ARG A 35 2.91 -25.26 -13.88
C ARG A 35 1.53 -24.81 -14.38
N THR A 36 0.49 -25.61 -14.15
CA THR A 36 -0.89 -25.20 -14.44
C THR A 36 -1.38 -24.11 -13.49
N ASN A 37 -1.06 -24.22 -12.19
CA ASN A 37 -1.48 -23.22 -11.21
C ASN A 37 -0.79 -21.86 -11.40
N THR A 38 0.49 -21.84 -11.82
CA THR A 38 1.18 -20.58 -12.13
C THR A 38 0.63 -19.92 -13.39
N LEU A 39 0.35 -20.71 -14.44
CA LEU A 39 -0.20 -20.18 -15.70
C LEU A 39 -1.62 -19.62 -15.52
N GLU A 40 -2.48 -20.29 -14.74
CA GLU A 40 -3.83 -19.79 -14.43
C GLU A 40 -3.78 -18.51 -13.59
N GLY A 41 -2.85 -18.43 -12.64
CA GLY A 41 -2.61 -17.22 -11.84
C GLY A 41 -2.17 -16.03 -12.71
N GLU A 42 -1.23 -16.25 -13.63
CA GLU A 42 -0.74 -15.22 -14.56
C GLU A 42 -1.86 -14.73 -15.50
N VAL A 43 -2.66 -15.63 -16.06
CA VAL A 43 -3.78 -15.26 -16.95
C VAL A 43 -4.86 -14.48 -16.19
N SER A 44 -5.17 -14.87 -14.95
CA SER A 44 -6.13 -14.16 -14.10
C SER A 44 -5.65 -12.76 -13.71
N GLY A 45 -4.37 -12.64 -13.33
CA GLY A 45 -3.74 -11.36 -13.00
C GLY A 45 -3.71 -10.42 -14.20
N LEU A 46 -3.31 -10.94 -15.37
CA LEU A 46 -3.22 -10.14 -16.59
C LEU A 46 -4.60 -9.66 -17.09
N LYS A 47 -5.65 -10.47 -16.92
CA LYS A 47 -7.02 -10.10 -17.26
C LYS A 47 -7.58 -9.00 -16.35
N THR A 48 -7.20 -9.01 -15.07
CA THR A 48 -7.58 -7.94 -14.12
C THR A 48 -6.90 -6.63 -14.50
N GLN A 49 -5.58 -6.65 -14.75
CA GLN A 49 -4.83 -5.48 -15.19
C GLN A 49 -5.38 -4.90 -16.51
N TYR A 50 -5.72 -5.77 -17.47
CA TYR A 50 -6.33 -5.34 -18.73
C TYR A 50 -7.64 -4.57 -18.49
N LYS A 51 -8.52 -5.08 -17.61
CA LYS A 51 -9.79 -4.41 -17.29
C LYS A 51 -9.58 -3.06 -16.59
N GLU A 52 -8.63 -2.98 -15.66
CA GLU A 52 -8.31 -1.72 -14.98
C GLU A 52 -7.78 -0.67 -15.96
N LEU A 53 -6.85 -1.06 -16.84
CA LEU A 53 -6.32 -0.21 -17.90
C LEU A 53 -7.40 0.23 -18.89
N GLU A 54 -8.33 -0.66 -19.23
CA GLU A 54 -9.45 -0.34 -20.12
C GLU A 54 -10.41 0.68 -19.49
N GLN A 55 -10.70 0.54 -18.20
CA GLN A 55 -11.51 1.50 -17.44
C GLN A 55 -10.81 2.86 -17.33
N GLU A 56 -9.51 2.87 -17.05
CA GLU A 56 -8.72 4.10 -17.00
C GLU A 56 -8.68 4.80 -18.36
N LYS A 57 -8.49 4.03 -19.44
CA LYS A 57 -8.54 4.56 -20.81
C LYS A 57 -9.90 5.15 -21.12
N ALA A 58 -10.99 4.47 -20.76
CA ALA A 58 -12.34 4.97 -20.96
C ALA A 58 -12.57 6.27 -20.18
N TYR A 59 -12.12 6.35 -18.93
CA TYR A 59 -12.19 7.56 -18.10
C TYR A 59 -11.41 8.73 -18.72
N ARG A 60 -10.17 8.49 -19.15
CA ARG A 60 -9.33 9.51 -19.80
C ARG A 60 -9.89 10.02 -21.13
N GLN A 61 -10.74 9.24 -21.79
CA GLN A 61 -11.44 9.63 -23.02
C GLN A 61 -12.72 10.43 -22.76
N THR A 62 -13.19 10.51 -21.51
CA THR A 62 -14.39 11.29 -21.19
C THR A 62 -14.14 12.80 -21.32
N ALA A 63 -15.19 13.54 -21.68
CA ALA A 63 -15.13 15.00 -21.77
C ALA A 63 -14.75 15.66 -20.44
N GLU A 64 -15.11 15.04 -19.31
CA GLU A 64 -14.78 15.52 -17.96
C GLU A 64 -13.27 15.53 -17.71
N TYR A 65 -12.56 14.45 -18.10
CA TYR A 65 -11.11 14.37 -17.96
C TYR A 65 -10.41 15.37 -18.88
N VAL A 66 -10.87 15.49 -20.13
CA VAL A 66 -10.33 16.45 -21.11
C VAL A 66 -10.52 17.89 -20.63
N GLU A 67 -11.69 18.22 -20.08
CA GLU A 67 -11.97 19.55 -19.52
C GLU A 67 -11.08 19.83 -18.31
N LYS A 68 -10.93 18.85 -17.40
CA LYS A 68 -10.06 18.97 -16.23
C LYS A 68 -8.60 19.20 -16.65
N GLU A 69 -8.07 18.38 -17.55
CA GLU A 69 -6.69 18.51 -17.99
C GLU A 69 -6.45 19.79 -18.81
N ALA A 70 -7.44 20.26 -19.58
CA ALA A 70 -7.38 21.56 -20.25
C ALA A 70 -7.37 22.71 -19.22
N ARG A 71 -8.18 22.65 -18.17
CA ARG A 71 -8.18 23.65 -17.08
C ARG A 71 -6.83 23.68 -16.35
N ASP A 72 -6.31 22.52 -15.98
CA ASP A 72 -5.03 22.42 -15.26
C ASP A 72 -3.86 22.97 -16.11
N ARG A 73 -3.83 22.64 -17.41
CA ARG A 73 -2.77 23.12 -18.32
C ARG A 73 -2.88 24.61 -18.66
N LEU A 74 -4.10 25.13 -18.77
CA LEU A 74 -4.35 26.53 -19.10
C LEU A 74 -4.46 27.42 -17.86
N GLN A 75 -4.29 26.87 -16.66
CA GLN A 75 -4.52 27.54 -15.37
C GLN A 75 -5.90 28.23 -15.32
N LEU A 76 -6.91 27.61 -15.95
CA LEU A 76 -8.26 28.12 -16.02
C LEU A 76 -9.10 27.57 -14.89
N VAL A 77 -9.96 28.43 -14.35
CA VAL A 77 -10.76 28.19 -13.16
C VAL A 77 -12.22 28.03 -13.59
N LYS A 78 -12.95 27.07 -13.03
CA LYS A 78 -14.35 26.88 -13.42
C LYS A 78 -15.20 28.06 -12.95
N GLN A 79 -16.29 28.35 -13.66
CA GLN A 79 -17.28 29.34 -13.24
C GLN A 79 -17.79 28.98 -11.82
N GLY A 80 -17.47 29.83 -10.83
CA GLY A 80 -17.82 29.62 -9.40
C GLY A 80 -16.69 29.12 -8.49
N GLU A 81 -15.47 28.89 -9.00
CA GLU A 81 -14.29 28.55 -8.19
C GLU A 81 -13.44 29.80 -7.88
N THR A 82 -12.97 29.94 -6.63
CA THR A 82 -12.10 31.06 -6.19
C THR A 82 -10.66 30.58 -6.08
N VAL A 83 -9.73 31.22 -6.80
CA VAL A 83 -8.29 30.96 -6.66
C VAL A 83 -7.79 31.58 -5.37
N VAL A 84 -7.26 30.75 -4.47
CA VAL A 84 -6.56 31.20 -3.26
C VAL A 84 -5.07 31.14 -3.53
N VAL A 85 -4.45 32.29 -3.80
CA VAL A 85 -2.99 32.42 -3.83
C VAL A 85 -2.52 32.56 -2.39
N ILE A 86 -1.84 31.54 -1.88
CA ILE A 86 -1.18 31.62 -0.58
C ILE A 86 0.18 32.27 -0.84
N GLU A 87 0.28 33.57 -0.59
CA GLU A 87 1.58 34.22 -0.49
C GLU A 87 2.26 33.66 0.77
N GLU A 88 3.38 32.97 0.59
CA GLU A 88 4.28 32.68 1.69
C GLU A 88 4.77 34.03 2.22
N VAL A 89 4.10 34.53 3.27
CA VAL A 89 4.57 35.70 4.01
C VAL A 89 6.03 35.42 4.34
N PRO A 90 6.98 36.28 3.90
CA PRO A 90 8.38 36.09 4.23
C PRO A 90 8.44 35.96 5.75
N THR A 91 8.86 34.78 6.21
CA THR A 91 9.13 34.58 7.63
C THR A 91 10.40 35.37 7.90
N ASP A 92 10.26 36.69 8.03
CA ASP A 92 11.30 37.54 8.53
C ASP A 92 11.58 37.08 9.96
N PRO A 93 12.77 36.53 10.26
CA PRO A 93 13.09 35.98 11.57
C PRO A 93 12.99 36.99 12.71
N LEU A 94 12.84 38.28 12.38
CA LEU A 94 12.84 39.37 13.35
C LEU A 94 11.49 39.64 14.01
N VAL A 95 10.37 39.16 13.43
CA VAL A 95 9.03 39.37 14.04
C VAL A 95 8.74 38.39 15.17
N GLY A 96 9.40 37.22 15.19
CA GLY A 96 9.14 36.15 16.16
C GLY A 96 9.84 36.28 17.51
N LYS A 97 10.74 37.27 17.70
CA LYS A 97 11.61 37.29 18.89
C LYS A 97 11.15 38.23 20.01
N GLU A 98 10.33 39.23 19.72
CA GLU A 98 9.88 40.18 20.76
C GLU A 98 8.57 39.75 21.44
N VAL A 99 7.67 39.06 20.74
CA VAL A 99 6.39 38.61 21.32
C VAL A 99 6.56 37.43 22.29
N ALA A 100 7.64 36.66 22.17
CA ALA A 100 7.89 35.48 23.00
C ALA A 100 8.42 35.82 24.42
N SER A 101 8.90 37.04 24.66
CA SER A 101 9.47 37.42 25.97
C SER A 101 8.44 37.91 26.99
N GLU A 102 7.20 38.21 26.58
CA GLU A 102 6.18 38.75 27.50
C GLU A 102 5.13 37.72 27.96
N LEU A 103 5.07 36.52 27.37
CA LEU A 103 4.07 35.50 27.72
C LEU A 103 4.54 34.47 28.77
N THR A 104 5.57 34.79 29.56
CA THR A 104 6.07 33.90 30.64
C THR A 104 5.78 34.46 32.04
N GLN A 105 4.55 34.91 32.26
CA GLN A 105 4.00 34.93 33.62
C GLN A 105 2.73 34.08 33.66
N PRO A 106 2.59 33.16 34.64
CA PRO A 106 1.36 32.42 34.79
C PRO A 106 0.24 33.40 35.16
N VAL A 107 -0.72 33.57 34.24
CA VAL A 107 -2.01 34.28 34.43
C VAL A 107 -2.72 33.91 35.75
N VAL A 108 -2.35 32.77 36.35
CA VAL A 108 -2.78 32.28 37.67
C VAL A 108 -2.51 33.27 38.83
N LEU A 109 -1.50 34.16 38.74
CA LEU A 109 -1.24 35.17 39.78
C LEU A 109 -2.22 36.35 39.73
N GLN A 110 -2.78 36.65 38.56
CA GLN A 110 -3.71 37.78 38.39
C GLN A 110 -5.07 37.52 39.07
N TRP A 111 -5.53 36.27 39.07
CA TRP A 111 -6.83 35.89 39.66
C TRP A 111 -6.81 35.76 41.18
N LYS A 112 -5.64 35.66 41.82
CA LYS A 112 -5.54 35.64 43.29
C LYS A 112 -5.93 36.98 43.92
N GLY A 113 -5.62 38.11 43.28
CA GLY A 113 -5.98 39.45 43.78
C GLY A 113 -7.47 39.77 43.65
N LEU A 114 -8.15 39.21 42.64
CA LEU A 114 -9.60 39.40 42.45
C LEU A 114 -10.42 38.56 43.44
N LEU A 115 -9.95 37.38 43.82
CA LEU A 115 -10.64 36.52 44.80
C LEU A 115 -10.44 36.98 46.25
N SER A 116 -9.34 37.69 46.57
CA SER A 116 -9.13 38.24 47.92
C SER A 116 -9.86 39.57 48.17
N ALA A 117 -10.36 40.25 47.13
CA ALA A 117 -11.07 41.53 47.24
C ALA A 117 -12.59 41.38 47.45
N GLY A 118 -13.12 40.15 47.44
CA GLY A 118 -14.55 39.85 47.65
C GLY A 118 -14.95 39.41 49.06
N SER A 119 -14.01 39.39 50.01
CA SER A 119 -14.27 39.13 51.43
C SER A 119 -14.39 40.46 52.18
N LEU A 120 -15.48 41.20 51.91
CA LEU A 120 -15.91 42.28 52.81
C LEU A 120 -16.56 41.66 54.06
N ASN A 121 -16.38 42.35 55.18
CA ASN A 121 -17.09 42.20 56.47
C ASN A 121 -18.41 41.44 56.45
#